data_AF-A0A8S3F0R2-F1
#
_entry.id   AF-A0A8S3F0R2-F1
#
_cell.length_a   1.000
_cell.length_b   1.000
_cell.length_c   1.000
_cell.angle_alpha   90.00
_cell.angle_beta   90.00
_cell.angle_gamma   90.00
#
_symmetry.space_group_name_H-M   'P 1'
#
loop_
_entity.id
_entity.type
_entity.pdbx_description
1 polymer ?
#
loop_
_entity_poly.entity_id
_entity_poly.type
_entity_poly.pdbx_seq_one_letter_code
_entity_poly.pdbx_strand_id
1 'polypeptide(L)'
;FIAIKVDREERPDVDRVYMTYFQATQGGGGWPLSVWLTPQLQPFFAGTYFPPSSDRRYNRPGFKEILLNLNEAWSTKSNDIIDKSKDAIEKLTKAIEKQAASIETDPDLPSNTSVQTCFAYFANDFDDDNGGFGTHPKFPQPVNFNFLLTHAALNHQANGKVDTSQLAIEITKMTLKKMSLGGINDQIGKGFHRYSTDDRWHVPHFEKMLYDQGQLAVSLADTYAITKDELIGQTLRDLISYVERDLRHSKHGGFYCAEDADSLSKKNDKQK
;
A
#
# COMPACT_ATOMS: atom_id res chain seq x y z
N PHE A 1 -9.24 -23.26 -18.20
CA PHE A 1 -9.00 -22.61 -16.89
C PHE A 1 -10.24 -22.74 -16.04
N ILE A 2 -10.09 -22.85 -14.71
CA ILE A 2 -11.17 -22.72 -13.73
C ILE A 2 -10.96 -21.38 -13.03
N ALA A 3 -11.86 -20.43 -13.22
CA ALA A 3 -11.76 -19.12 -12.60
C ALA A 3 -12.21 -19.22 -11.13
N ILE A 4 -11.30 -18.90 -10.21
CA ILE A 4 -11.59 -18.87 -8.77
C ILE A 4 -11.37 -17.42 -8.33
N LYS A 5 -12.44 -16.77 -7.87
CA LYS A 5 -12.34 -15.45 -7.24
C LYS A 5 -12.12 -15.65 -5.75
N VAL A 6 -11.06 -15.05 -5.22
CA VAL A 6 -10.74 -15.08 -3.80
C VAL A 6 -10.96 -13.68 -3.24
N ASP A 7 -11.73 -13.60 -2.15
CA ASP A 7 -11.78 -12.39 -1.35
C ASP A 7 -10.59 -12.39 -0.38
N ARG A 8 -9.70 -11.41 -0.53
CA ARG A 8 -8.49 -11.30 0.29
C ARG A 8 -8.79 -10.90 1.73
N GLU A 9 -9.94 -10.25 1.98
CA GLU A 9 -10.32 -9.85 3.34
C GLU A 9 -10.83 -11.06 4.13
N GLU A 10 -11.51 -11.99 3.46
CA GLU A 10 -11.93 -13.26 4.07
C GLU A 10 -10.81 -14.32 4.10
N ARG A 11 -9.91 -14.30 3.11
CA ARG A 11 -8.78 -15.26 2.97
C ARG A 11 -7.41 -14.58 2.85
N PRO A 12 -6.99 -13.78 3.86
CA PRO A 12 -5.69 -13.12 3.86
C PRO A 12 -4.52 -14.11 3.90
N ASP A 13 -4.77 -15.34 4.38
CA ASP A 13 -3.81 -16.44 4.36
C ASP A 13 -3.44 -16.87 2.94
N VAL A 14 -4.43 -16.98 2.05
CA VAL A 14 -4.25 -17.35 0.64
C VAL A 14 -3.58 -16.23 -0.13
N ASP A 15 -4.05 -15.01 0.07
CA ASP A 15 -3.49 -13.82 -0.55
C ASP A 15 -2.00 -13.65 -0.22
N ARG A 16 -1.63 -13.77 1.07
CA ARG A 16 -0.24 -13.67 1.51
C ARG A 16 0.67 -14.68 0.83
N VAL A 17 0.26 -15.95 0.72
CA VAL A 17 1.09 -16.99 0.08
C VAL A 17 1.40 -16.63 -1.37
N TYR A 18 0.39 -16.24 -2.13
CA TYR A 18 0.56 -15.96 -3.55
C TYR A 18 1.15 -14.58 -3.84
N MET A 19 0.90 -13.58 -2.99
CA MET A 19 1.56 -12.28 -3.04
C MET A 19 3.07 -12.42 -2.78
N THR A 20 3.46 -13.21 -1.78
CA THR A 20 4.88 -13.49 -1.51
C THR A 20 5.56 -14.16 -2.70
N TYR A 21 4.90 -15.12 -3.36
CA TYR A 21 5.42 -15.71 -4.60
C TYR A 21 5.61 -14.66 -5.71
N PHE A 22 4.62 -13.80 -5.92
CA PHE A 22 4.68 -12.78 -6.96
C PHE A 22 5.80 -11.76 -6.69
N GLN A 23 5.93 -11.28 -5.45
CA GLN A 23 7.01 -10.38 -5.02
C GLN A 23 8.38 -11.01 -5.20
N ALA A 24 8.54 -12.29 -4.84
CA ALA A 24 9.81 -13.00 -4.97
C ALA A 24 10.22 -13.26 -6.44
N THR A 25 9.25 -13.43 -7.34
CA THR A 25 9.53 -13.77 -8.75
C THR A 25 9.63 -12.56 -9.67
N GLN A 26 8.92 -11.47 -9.38
CA GLN A 26 8.82 -10.30 -10.25
C GLN A 26 9.38 -9.02 -9.62
N GLY A 27 9.82 -9.06 -8.35
CA GLY A 27 10.39 -7.91 -7.64
C GLY A 27 9.39 -6.80 -7.29
N GLY A 28 8.10 -6.99 -7.62
CA GLY A 28 7.01 -6.07 -7.32
C GLY A 28 5.77 -6.82 -6.84
N GLY A 29 4.79 -6.08 -6.31
CA GLY A 29 3.56 -6.66 -5.77
C GLY A 29 2.40 -5.70 -5.89
N GLY A 30 1.18 -6.20 -5.67
CA GLY A 30 0.00 -5.36 -5.60
C GLY A 30 -1.27 -6.03 -6.12
N TRP A 31 -2.38 -5.34 -5.91
CA TRP A 31 -3.70 -5.75 -6.36
C TRP A 31 -4.16 -4.92 -7.56
N PRO A 32 -5.05 -5.45 -8.43
CA PRO A 32 -5.61 -6.80 -8.39
C PRO A 32 -4.56 -7.86 -8.71
N LEU A 33 -4.51 -8.96 -7.95
CA LEU A 33 -3.54 -10.04 -8.14
C LEU A 33 -4.20 -11.19 -8.91
N SER A 34 -3.64 -11.57 -10.05
CA SER A 34 -4.05 -12.75 -10.82
C SER A 34 -2.93 -13.78 -10.83
N VAL A 35 -3.25 -15.01 -10.42
CA VAL A 35 -2.27 -16.10 -10.31
C VAL A 35 -2.79 -17.35 -11.00
N TRP A 36 -1.94 -17.99 -11.80
CA TRP A 36 -2.22 -19.25 -12.47
C TRP A 36 -1.46 -20.36 -11.79
N LEU A 37 -2.20 -21.42 -11.44
CA LEU A 37 -1.74 -22.52 -10.62
C LEU A 37 -1.74 -23.83 -11.42
N THR A 38 -0.80 -24.71 -11.10
CA THR A 38 -0.86 -26.11 -11.50
C THR A 38 -2.01 -26.82 -10.78
N PRO A 39 -2.41 -28.04 -11.19
CA PRO A 39 -3.41 -28.83 -10.47
C PRO A 39 -3.05 -29.13 -9.00
N GLN A 40 -1.76 -29.04 -8.65
CA GLN A 40 -1.25 -29.17 -7.28
C GLN A 40 -1.20 -27.82 -6.53
N LEU A 41 -1.88 -26.80 -7.05
CA LEU A 41 -2.00 -25.45 -6.47
C LEU A 41 -0.69 -24.64 -6.41
N GLN A 42 0.29 -25.05 -7.22
CA GLN A 42 1.60 -24.39 -7.28
C GLN A 42 1.56 -23.24 -8.30
N PRO A 43 1.95 -22.01 -7.93
CA PRO A 43 1.90 -20.90 -8.87
C PRO A 43 3.03 -21.00 -9.89
N PHE A 44 2.69 -20.75 -11.15
CA PHE A 44 3.64 -20.77 -12.27
C PHE A 44 3.63 -19.50 -13.10
N PHE A 45 2.60 -18.67 -12.94
CA PHE A 45 2.52 -17.35 -13.53
C PHE A 45 1.66 -16.45 -12.64
N ALA A 46 2.08 -15.19 -12.48
CA ALA A 46 1.36 -14.21 -11.70
C ALA A 46 1.55 -12.82 -12.32
N GLY A 47 0.55 -11.97 -12.14
CA GLY A 47 0.60 -10.58 -12.55
C GLY A 47 -0.49 -9.76 -11.87
N THR A 48 -0.37 -8.44 -11.99
CA THR A 48 -1.35 -7.53 -11.41
C THR A 48 -2.51 -7.30 -12.38
N TYR A 49 -2.72 -6.06 -12.82
CA TYR A 49 -3.76 -5.70 -13.76
C TYR A 49 -3.38 -6.05 -15.20
N PHE A 50 -4.27 -6.77 -15.88
CA PHE A 50 -4.21 -7.02 -17.31
C PHE A 50 -5.39 -6.32 -18.01
N PRO A 51 -5.16 -5.49 -19.03
CA PRO A 51 -6.24 -4.82 -19.73
C PRO A 51 -7.11 -5.81 -20.51
N PRO A 52 -8.41 -5.51 -20.76
CA PRO A 52 -9.28 -6.39 -21.54
C PRO A 52 -8.77 -6.67 -22.96
N SER A 53 -8.08 -5.71 -23.56
CA SER A 53 -7.46 -5.80 -24.88
C SER A 53 -6.01 -5.32 -24.79
N SER A 54 -5.15 -5.85 -25.65
CA SER A 54 -3.72 -5.52 -25.63
C SER A 54 -3.50 -4.02 -25.88
N ASP A 55 -2.81 -3.37 -24.96
CA ASP A 55 -2.46 -1.96 -25.06
C ASP A 55 -1.09 -1.83 -25.71
N ARG A 56 -1.10 -1.49 -27.00
CA ARG A 56 0.12 -1.29 -27.79
C ARG A 56 0.93 -0.08 -27.36
N ARG A 57 0.32 0.93 -26.71
CA ARG A 57 1.05 2.13 -26.26
C ARG A 57 1.99 1.83 -25.10
N TYR A 58 1.60 0.92 -24.22
CA TYR A 58 2.40 0.50 -23.06
C TYR A 58 2.98 -0.91 -23.18
N ASN A 59 2.87 -1.53 -24.37
CA ASN A 59 3.27 -2.90 -24.64
C ASN A 59 2.73 -3.91 -23.61
N ARG A 60 1.46 -3.72 -23.20
CA ARG A 60 0.80 -4.57 -22.20
C ARG A 60 -0.11 -5.59 -22.89
N PRO A 61 0.15 -6.90 -22.77
CA PRO A 61 -0.72 -7.91 -23.34
C PRO A 61 -2.11 -7.87 -22.70
N GLY A 62 -3.14 -8.07 -23.51
CA GLY A 62 -4.50 -8.16 -23.01
C GLY A 62 -4.73 -9.47 -22.26
N PHE A 63 -5.71 -9.49 -21.34
CA PHE A 63 -6.00 -10.69 -20.54
C PHE A 63 -6.30 -11.92 -21.42
N LYS A 64 -7.01 -11.73 -22.54
CA LYS A 64 -7.26 -12.81 -23.51
C LYS A 64 -5.97 -13.37 -24.11
N GLU A 65 -5.02 -12.51 -24.44
CA GLU A 65 -3.72 -12.91 -25.01
C GLU A 65 -2.91 -13.70 -23.99
N ILE A 66 -2.88 -13.24 -22.73
CA ILE A 66 -2.28 -13.99 -21.61
C ILE A 66 -2.88 -15.39 -21.52
N LEU A 67 -4.21 -15.53 -21.53
CA LEU A 67 -4.86 -16.85 -21.42
C LEU A 67 -4.50 -17.77 -22.59
N LEU A 68 -4.40 -17.26 -23.81
CA LEU A 68 -4.02 -18.05 -24.98
C LEU A 68 -2.56 -18.52 -24.88
N ASN A 69 -1.64 -17.61 -24.53
CA ASN A 69 -0.22 -17.92 -24.39
C ASN A 69 0.01 -18.95 -23.27
N LEU A 70 -0.66 -18.81 -22.12
CA LEU A 70 -0.56 -19.77 -21.03
C LEU A 70 -1.19 -21.13 -21.39
N ASN A 71 -2.27 -21.14 -22.16
CA ASN A 71 -2.89 -22.38 -22.63
C ASN A 71 -1.98 -23.14 -23.61
N GLU A 72 -1.33 -22.42 -24.53
CA GLU A 72 -0.36 -23.02 -25.45
C GLU A 72 0.87 -23.55 -24.70
N ALA A 73 1.43 -22.76 -23.78
CA ALA A 73 2.54 -23.18 -22.94
C ALA A 73 2.19 -24.43 -22.12
N TRP A 74 1.00 -24.48 -21.52
CA TRP A 74 0.52 -25.65 -20.79
C TRP A 74 0.35 -26.87 -21.70
N SER A 75 -0.25 -26.70 -22.87
CA SER A 75 -0.52 -27.80 -23.79
C SER A 75 0.76 -28.41 -24.38
N THR A 76 1.82 -27.62 -24.52
CA THR A 76 3.09 -28.04 -25.14
C THR A 76 4.15 -28.44 -24.12
N LYS A 77 4.15 -27.85 -22.92
CA LYS A 77 5.24 -27.94 -21.94
C LYS A 77 4.75 -28.13 -20.50
N SER A 78 3.60 -28.77 -20.28
CA SER A 78 3.02 -28.96 -18.94
C SER A 78 4.00 -29.54 -17.91
N ASN A 79 4.80 -30.54 -18.29
CA ASN A 79 5.75 -31.17 -17.37
C ASN A 79 6.84 -30.19 -16.92
N ASP A 80 7.40 -29.43 -17.87
CA ASP A 80 8.40 -28.40 -17.57
C ASP A 80 7.83 -27.29 -16.68
N ILE A 81 6.56 -26.89 -16.92
CA ILE A 81 5.87 -25.92 -16.05
C ILE A 81 5.72 -26.48 -14.63
N ILE A 82 5.28 -27.73 -14.48
CA ILE A 82 5.10 -28.37 -13.17
C ILE A 82 6.43 -28.46 -12.42
N ASP A 83 7.50 -28.89 -13.09
CA ASP A 83 8.82 -29.04 -12.47
C ASP A 83 9.41 -27.70 -12.06
N LYS A 84 9.31 -26.67 -12.92
CA LYS A 84 9.73 -25.29 -12.58
C LYS A 84 8.92 -24.69 -11.44
N SER A 85 7.63 -24.99 -11.37
CA SER A 85 6.76 -24.50 -10.29
C SER A 85 7.17 -25.12 -8.94
N LYS A 86 7.51 -26.41 -8.92
CA LYS A 86 8.05 -27.07 -7.72
C LYS A 86 9.36 -26.44 -7.27
N ASP A 87 10.30 -26.25 -8.18
CA ASP A 87 11.61 -25.65 -7.88
C ASP A 87 11.46 -24.20 -7.37
N ALA A 88 10.55 -23.41 -7.98
CA ALA A 88 10.27 -22.05 -7.53
C ALA A 88 9.70 -22.00 -6.10
N ILE A 89 8.76 -22.88 -5.75
CA ILE A 89 8.23 -22.97 -4.39
C ILE A 89 9.31 -23.44 -3.41
N GLU A 90 10.11 -24.44 -3.77
CA GLU A 90 11.15 -24.96 -2.89
C GLU A 90 12.20 -23.89 -2.59
N LYS A 91 12.63 -23.15 -3.60
CA LYS A 91 13.54 -22.00 -3.45
C LYS A 91 12.92 -20.90 -2.59
N LEU A 92 11.65 -20.58 -2.80
CA LEU A 92 10.94 -19.58 -2.00
C LEU A 92 10.83 -20.00 -0.53
N THR A 93 10.48 -21.26 -0.29
CA THR A 93 10.39 -21.84 1.07
C THR A 93 11.74 -21.78 1.77
N LYS A 94 12.81 -22.22 1.10
CA LYS A 94 14.18 -22.13 1.63
C LYS A 94 14.63 -20.69 1.87
N ALA A 95 14.24 -19.73 1.02
CA ALA A 95 14.57 -18.32 1.21
C ALA A 95 13.88 -17.76 2.46
N ILE A 96 12.60 -18.08 2.67
CA ILE A 96 11.83 -17.70 3.86
C ILE A 96 12.43 -18.36 5.12
N GLU A 97 12.73 -19.66 5.07
CA GLU A 97 13.37 -20.40 6.17
C GLU A 97 14.76 -19.87 6.50
N LYS A 98 15.57 -19.52 5.49
CA LYS A 98 16.89 -18.91 5.69
C LYS A 98 16.78 -17.51 6.27
N GLN A 99 15.77 -16.74 5.88
CA GLN A 99 15.49 -15.44 6.48
C GLN A 99 15.04 -15.58 7.94
N ALA A 100 14.32 -16.65 8.29
CA ALA A 100 13.99 -16.98 9.67
C ALA A 100 15.21 -17.50 10.48
N ALA A 101 16.12 -18.25 9.84
CA ALA A 101 17.29 -18.87 10.48
C ALA A 101 18.52 -17.94 10.59
N SER A 102 18.55 -16.80 9.89
CA SER A 102 19.64 -15.81 9.97
C SER A 102 19.49 -14.82 11.13
N ILE A 103 18.53 -15.06 12.03
CA ILE A 103 18.25 -14.29 13.23
C ILE A 103 18.89 -15.00 14.44
N GLU A 104 20.22 -15.05 14.49
CA GLU A 104 20.98 -15.55 15.66
C GLU A 104 21.57 -14.39 16.47
N THR A 105 20.73 -13.53 17.02
CA THR A 105 20.96 -12.69 18.22
C THR A 105 19.60 -12.17 18.68
N ASP A 106 19.21 -12.47 19.93
CA ASP A 106 17.89 -12.23 20.56
C ASP A 106 16.70 -12.08 19.57
N PRO A 107 15.96 -13.16 19.27
CA PRO A 107 15.15 -13.33 18.06
C PRO A 107 13.97 -12.35 17.85
N ASP A 108 13.63 -11.49 18.83
CA ASP A 108 12.42 -10.68 18.79
C ASP A 108 12.63 -9.17 18.58
N LEU A 109 13.85 -8.62 18.63
CA LEU A 109 14.03 -7.17 18.51
C LEU A 109 15.20 -6.74 17.60
N PRO A 110 14.96 -5.85 16.62
CA PRO A 110 16.02 -5.27 15.81
C PRO A 110 17.03 -4.50 16.67
N SER A 111 18.30 -4.48 16.25
CA SER A 111 19.35 -3.75 16.95
C SER A 111 19.00 -2.27 17.13
N ASN A 112 19.55 -1.62 18.16
CA ASN A 112 19.38 -0.18 18.35
C ASN A 112 19.85 0.67 17.15
N THR A 113 20.76 0.13 16.32
CA THR A 113 21.20 0.77 15.06
C THR A 113 20.14 0.76 13.98
N SER A 114 19.24 -0.22 13.99
CA SER A 114 18.17 -0.37 12.99
C SER A 114 17.25 0.84 12.96
N VAL A 115 16.96 1.46 14.11
CA VAL A 115 16.17 2.70 14.18
C VAL A 115 16.87 3.84 13.45
N GLN A 116 18.19 4.01 13.63
CA GLN A 116 18.93 5.06 12.94
C GLN A 116 19.08 4.78 11.44
N THR A 117 19.27 3.51 11.05
CA THR A 117 19.28 3.11 9.63
C THR A 117 17.93 3.39 8.97
N CYS A 118 16.83 3.05 9.65
CA CYS A 118 15.48 3.30 9.15
C CYS A 118 15.19 4.81 9.02
N PHE A 119 15.58 5.61 10.01
CA PHE A 119 15.49 7.07 9.91
C PHE A 119 16.32 7.61 8.73
N ALA A 120 17.57 7.18 8.58
CA ALA A 120 18.43 7.62 7.49
C ALA A 120 17.87 7.25 6.11
N TYR A 121 17.22 6.08 5.99
CA TYR A 121 16.49 5.70 4.78
C TYR A 121 15.38 6.71 4.46
N PHE A 122 14.49 6.99 5.41
CA PHE A 122 13.38 7.94 5.19
C PHE A 122 13.86 9.36 4.93
N ALA A 123 14.90 9.82 5.64
CA ALA A 123 15.47 11.14 5.40
C ALA A 123 16.06 11.28 3.99
N ASN A 124 16.54 10.18 3.39
CA ASN A 124 17.14 10.19 2.06
C ASN A 124 16.13 9.92 0.93
N ASP A 125 15.03 9.23 1.22
CA ASP A 125 13.92 8.96 0.29
C ASP A 125 12.84 10.07 0.29
N PHE A 126 12.94 11.03 1.22
CA PHE A 126 11.97 12.11 1.36
C PHE A 126 11.95 13.03 0.13
N ASP A 127 10.76 13.31 -0.37
CA ASP A 127 10.51 14.27 -1.44
C ASP A 127 10.42 15.69 -0.84
N ASP A 128 11.52 16.44 -0.92
CA ASP A 128 11.60 17.82 -0.41
C ASP A 128 10.69 18.81 -1.16
N ASP A 129 10.19 18.49 -2.36
CA ASP A 129 9.34 19.39 -3.14
C ASP A 129 7.86 19.19 -2.80
N ASN A 130 7.42 17.94 -2.73
CA ASN A 130 6.01 17.58 -2.57
C ASN A 130 5.68 16.91 -1.23
N GLY A 131 6.67 16.58 -0.41
CA GLY A 131 6.51 15.83 0.83
C GLY A 131 6.13 14.36 0.59
N GLY A 132 6.40 13.49 1.56
CA GLY A 132 6.19 12.04 1.48
C GLY A 132 7.36 11.30 0.85
N PHE A 133 7.09 10.08 0.37
CA PHE A 133 8.11 9.10 -0.02
C PHE A 133 7.75 8.47 -1.36
N GLY A 134 8.76 7.97 -2.07
CA GLY A 134 8.60 7.34 -3.37
C GLY A 134 8.12 8.27 -4.50
N THR A 135 7.67 7.67 -5.60
CA THR A 135 7.25 8.37 -6.82
C THR A 135 5.75 8.16 -7.09
N HIS A 136 5.28 8.42 -8.32
CA HIS A 136 3.89 8.19 -8.69
C HIS A 136 3.59 6.69 -8.91
N PRO A 137 2.38 6.19 -8.56
CA PRO A 137 1.36 6.85 -7.74
C PRO A 137 1.79 6.96 -6.27
N LYS A 138 1.39 8.06 -5.61
CA LYS A 138 1.82 8.39 -4.25
C LYS A 138 0.76 8.04 -3.21
N PHE A 139 1.16 7.26 -2.21
CA PHE A 139 0.27 6.76 -1.15
C PHE A 139 0.53 7.47 0.18
N PRO A 140 -0.51 7.82 0.95
CA PRO A 140 -0.36 8.09 2.36
C PRO A 140 0.28 6.88 3.06
N GLN A 141 1.37 7.09 3.79
CA GLN A 141 2.04 6.05 4.57
C GLN A 141 2.08 6.40 6.07
N PRO A 142 0.94 6.43 6.77
CA PRO A 142 0.87 6.85 8.19
C PRO A 142 1.82 6.09 9.11
N VAL A 143 2.08 4.82 8.84
CA VAL A 143 3.03 4.01 9.62
C VAL A 143 4.44 4.60 9.61
N ASN A 144 4.87 5.19 8.49
CA ASN A 144 6.17 5.84 8.37
C ASN A 144 6.19 7.16 9.16
N PHE A 145 5.08 7.90 9.16
CA PHE A 145 4.93 9.13 9.94
C PHE A 145 5.00 8.84 11.44
N ASN A 146 4.27 7.82 11.89
CA ASN A 146 4.24 7.39 13.29
C ASN A 146 5.62 6.91 13.75
N PHE A 147 6.36 6.20 12.89
CA PHE A 147 7.76 5.85 13.14
C PHE A 147 8.63 7.10 13.32
N LEU A 148 8.55 8.08 12.42
CA LEU A 148 9.34 9.31 12.49
C LEU A 148 9.05 10.14 13.75
N LEU A 149 7.77 10.28 14.12
CA LEU A 149 7.37 10.99 15.34
C LEU A 149 7.83 10.25 16.60
N THR A 150 7.76 8.92 16.61
CA THR A 150 8.27 8.09 17.71
C THR A 150 9.80 8.19 17.81
N HIS A 151 10.49 8.14 16.67
CA HIS A 151 11.94 8.37 16.59
C HIS A 151 12.30 9.73 17.17
N ALA A 152 11.57 10.80 16.81
CA ALA A 152 11.80 12.13 17.36
C ALA A 152 11.64 12.19 18.89
N ALA A 153 10.58 11.58 19.43
CA ALA A 153 10.32 11.57 20.87
C ALA A 153 11.43 10.83 21.65
N LEU A 154 11.95 9.73 21.11
CA LEU A 154 13.00 8.93 21.76
C LEU A 154 14.41 9.50 21.54
N ASN A 155 14.68 10.09 20.37
CA ASN A 155 16.00 10.65 20.05
C ASN A 155 16.29 11.93 20.82
N HIS A 156 15.27 12.76 21.07
CA HIS A 156 15.41 14.00 21.85
C HIS A 156 15.94 13.77 23.28
N GLN A 157 15.73 12.57 23.85
CA GLN A 157 16.17 12.23 25.20
C GLN A 157 17.60 11.66 25.27
N ALA A 158 18.27 11.42 24.14
CA ALA A 158 19.59 10.79 24.10
C ALA A 158 20.73 11.83 24.18
N ASN A 159 21.22 12.12 25.39
CA ASN A 159 22.39 12.96 25.61
C ASN A 159 23.60 12.46 24.78
N GLY A 160 24.08 13.29 23.84
CA GLY A 160 25.33 13.07 23.09
C GLY A 160 25.20 12.48 21.68
N LYS A 161 23.99 12.29 21.14
CA LYS A 161 23.79 11.92 19.72
C LYS A 161 23.46 13.16 18.88
N VAL A 162 23.69 13.08 17.56
CA VAL A 162 23.16 14.08 16.61
C VAL A 162 21.65 14.09 16.74
N ASP A 163 21.09 15.24 17.13
CA ASP A 163 19.64 15.39 17.28
C ASP A 163 18.99 15.42 15.90
N THR A 164 18.27 14.34 15.59
CA THR A 164 17.53 14.16 14.33
C THR A 164 16.02 14.35 14.53
N SER A 165 15.60 14.70 15.74
CA SER A 165 14.20 14.78 16.14
C SER A 165 13.46 15.86 15.37
N GLN A 166 14.07 17.05 15.23
CA GLN A 166 13.45 18.14 14.49
C GLN A 166 13.26 17.79 13.01
N LEU A 167 14.25 17.16 12.38
CA LEU A 167 14.14 16.76 10.98
C LEU A 167 13.03 15.72 10.78
N ALA A 168 12.90 14.72 11.67
CA ALA A 168 11.83 13.74 11.62
C ALA A 168 10.43 14.38 11.75
N ILE A 169 10.29 15.37 12.63
CA ILE A 169 9.05 16.16 12.79
C ILE A 169 8.76 16.97 11.52
N GLU A 170 9.76 17.66 10.95
CA GLU A 170 9.58 18.47 9.74
C GLU A 170 9.20 17.62 8.51
N ILE A 171 9.84 16.46 8.31
CA ILE A 171 9.46 15.50 7.24
C ILE A 171 7.97 15.13 7.35
N THR A 172 7.54 14.75 8.55
CA THR A 172 6.15 14.34 8.80
C THR A 172 5.18 15.51 8.59
N LYS A 173 5.48 16.67 9.20
CA LYS A 173 4.68 17.89 9.10
C LYS A 173 4.55 18.36 7.65
N MET A 174 5.65 18.42 6.91
CA MET A 174 5.64 18.85 5.52
C MET A 174 4.80 17.92 4.65
N THR A 175 4.96 16.61 4.82
CA THR A 175 4.16 15.60 4.12
C THR A 175 2.67 15.81 4.38
N LEU A 176 2.27 15.88 5.64
CA LEU A 176 0.87 16.06 6.01
C LEU A 176 0.30 17.38 5.50
N LYS A 177 1.06 18.49 5.53
CA LYS A 177 0.61 19.77 4.96
C LYS A 177 0.42 19.70 3.45
N LYS A 178 1.35 19.08 2.73
CA LYS A 178 1.25 18.91 1.27
C LYS A 178 0.05 18.06 0.88
N MET A 179 -0.18 16.95 1.60
CA MET A 179 -1.38 16.14 1.43
C MET A 179 -2.67 16.93 1.76
N SER A 180 -2.67 17.70 2.85
CA SER A 180 -3.83 18.50 3.30
C SER A 180 -4.26 19.54 2.26
N LEU A 181 -3.28 20.13 1.56
CA LEU A 181 -3.49 21.13 0.50
C LEU A 181 -3.67 20.50 -0.89
N GLY A 182 -3.39 19.21 -1.04
CA GLY A 182 -3.51 18.46 -2.28
C GLY A 182 -4.94 18.01 -2.54
N GLY A 183 -5.20 17.58 -3.78
CA GLY A 183 -6.48 16.96 -4.15
C GLY A 183 -6.69 15.56 -3.58
N ILE A 184 -5.66 14.94 -2.97
CA ILE A 184 -5.82 13.73 -2.16
C ILE A 184 -6.69 13.98 -0.91
N ASN A 185 -6.66 15.18 -0.34
CA ASN A 185 -7.62 15.60 0.66
C ASN A 185 -8.83 16.21 -0.06
N ASP A 186 -10.00 15.62 0.11
CA ASP A 186 -11.21 16.13 -0.52
C ASP A 186 -11.57 17.50 0.06
N GLN A 187 -11.30 18.56 -0.70
CA GLN A 187 -11.45 19.93 -0.24
C GLN A 187 -12.93 20.31 0.03
N ILE A 188 -13.87 19.56 -0.57
CA ILE A 188 -15.31 19.82 -0.50
C ILE A 188 -15.97 18.84 0.47
N GLY A 189 -15.89 17.54 0.16
CA GLY A 189 -16.50 16.46 0.93
C GLY A 189 -15.71 16.07 2.18
N LYS A 190 -14.45 16.50 2.32
CA LYS A 190 -13.54 16.15 3.42
C LYS A 190 -13.15 14.66 3.42
N GLY A 191 -12.15 14.36 4.24
CA GLY A 191 -11.51 13.04 4.27
C GLY A 191 -10.52 12.85 3.13
N PHE A 192 -9.69 11.83 3.25
CA PHE A 192 -8.63 11.53 2.27
C PHE A 192 -9.05 10.45 1.28
N HIS A 193 -8.77 10.69 0.01
CA HIS A 193 -8.75 9.66 -1.01
C HIS A 193 -7.58 8.70 -0.78
N ARG A 194 -7.71 7.47 -1.32
CA ARG A 194 -6.79 6.37 -1.04
C ARG A 194 -5.34 6.66 -1.45
N TYR A 195 -5.14 7.29 -2.60
CA TYR A 195 -3.82 7.69 -3.10
C TYR A 195 -3.92 8.77 -4.18
N SER A 196 -2.80 9.39 -4.49
CA SER A 196 -2.66 10.28 -5.65
C SER A 196 -2.06 9.52 -6.82
N THR A 197 -2.63 9.67 -8.01
CA THR A 197 -2.06 9.10 -9.24
C THR A 197 -0.80 9.82 -9.70
N ASP A 198 -0.56 11.03 -9.20
CA ASP A 198 0.65 11.83 -9.40
C ASP A 198 1.53 11.89 -8.14
N ASP A 199 2.69 12.52 -8.26
CA ASP A 199 3.68 12.72 -7.20
C ASP A 199 3.42 13.97 -6.33
N ARG A 200 2.45 14.82 -6.70
CA ARG A 200 2.17 16.13 -6.09
C ARG A 200 0.97 16.13 -5.15
N TRP A 201 0.38 14.96 -4.91
CA TRP A 201 -0.87 14.81 -4.15
C TRP A 201 -2.09 15.47 -4.80
N HIS A 202 -2.06 15.73 -6.11
CA HIS A 202 -3.05 16.56 -6.77
C HIS A 202 -4.21 15.76 -7.38
N VAL A 203 -3.95 14.69 -8.14
CA VAL A 203 -5.00 13.89 -8.79
C VAL A 203 -5.34 12.64 -7.98
N PRO A 204 -6.48 12.61 -7.25
CA PRO A 204 -6.82 11.48 -6.39
C PRO A 204 -7.34 10.27 -7.17
N HIS A 205 -7.11 9.09 -6.60
CA HIS A 205 -7.96 7.93 -6.81
C HIS A 205 -9.14 8.00 -5.84
N PHE A 206 -10.33 8.33 -6.33
CA PHE A 206 -11.46 8.88 -5.56
C PHE A 206 -12.03 7.99 -4.43
N GLU A 207 -11.66 6.71 -4.36
CA GLU A 207 -12.03 5.80 -3.27
C GLU A 207 -11.53 6.33 -1.91
N LYS A 208 -12.32 6.19 -0.86
CA LYS A 208 -11.94 6.57 0.52
C LYS A 208 -12.17 5.40 1.47
N MET A 209 -11.10 4.90 2.08
CA MET A 209 -11.18 3.74 2.98
C MET A 209 -11.15 4.18 4.45
N LEU A 210 -11.95 3.53 5.30
CA LEU A 210 -12.01 3.83 6.74
C LEU A 210 -10.64 3.67 7.41
N TYR A 211 -9.89 2.63 7.06
CA TYR A 211 -8.58 2.37 7.67
C TYR A 211 -7.55 3.43 7.29
N ASP A 212 -7.67 4.05 6.12
CA ASP A 212 -6.81 5.16 5.70
C ASP A 212 -7.16 6.42 6.51
N GLN A 213 -8.45 6.72 6.68
CA GLN A 213 -8.89 7.83 7.53
C GLN A 213 -8.42 7.65 8.98
N GLY A 214 -8.62 6.45 9.54
CA GLY A 214 -8.28 6.17 10.93
C GLY A 214 -6.79 6.30 11.20
N GLN A 215 -5.94 5.78 10.32
CA GLN A 215 -4.49 5.89 10.46
C GLN A 215 -4.01 7.34 10.27
N LEU A 216 -4.55 8.07 9.30
CA LEU A 216 -4.20 9.48 9.09
C LEU A 216 -4.68 10.37 10.24
N ALA A 217 -5.82 10.09 10.85
CA ALA A 217 -6.30 10.82 12.02
C ALA A 217 -5.27 10.77 13.16
N VAL A 218 -4.64 9.62 13.40
CA VAL A 218 -3.57 9.47 14.40
C VAL A 218 -2.35 10.33 14.02
N SER A 219 -1.83 10.19 12.79
CA SER A 219 -0.66 10.97 12.38
C SER A 219 -0.91 12.49 12.40
N LEU A 220 -2.11 12.93 11.99
CA LEU A 220 -2.51 14.35 12.07
C LEU A 220 -2.63 14.82 13.52
N ALA A 221 -3.22 14.01 14.41
CA ALA A 221 -3.38 14.33 15.83
C ALA A 221 -2.03 14.46 16.54
N ASP A 222 -1.14 13.49 16.36
CA ASP A 222 0.19 13.51 16.97
C ASP A 222 1.01 14.69 16.45
N THR A 223 0.98 14.93 15.13
CA THR A 223 1.69 16.07 14.54
C THR A 223 1.13 17.39 15.01
N TYR A 224 -0.19 17.55 15.11
CA TYR A 224 -0.80 18.75 15.67
C TYR A 224 -0.46 18.92 17.15
N ALA A 225 -0.46 17.85 17.94
CA ALA A 225 -0.11 17.89 19.35
C ALA A 225 1.30 18.44 19.58
N ILE A 226 2.27 18.01 18.75
CA ILE A 226 3.68 18.41 18.79
C ILE A 226 3.89 19.82 18.22
N THR A 227 3.33 20.11 17.05
CA THR A 227 3.70 21.31 16.26
C THR A 227 2.74 22.49 16.42
N LYS A 228 1.51 22.24 16.89
CA LYS A 228 0.39 23.21 16.90
C LYS A 228 0.11 23.86 15.53
N ASP A 229 0.44 23.17 14.43
CA ASP A 229 0.15 23.69 13.09
C ASP A 229 -1.37 23.65 12.80
N GLU A 230 -1.98 24.82 12.68
CA GLU A 230 -3.43 24.96 12.55
C GLU A 230 -4.01 24.34 11.28
N LEU A 231 -3.24 24.25 10.18
CA LEU A 231 -3.70 23.57 8.97
C LEU A 231 -3.87 22.07 9.23
N ILE A 232 -2.91 21.46 9.92
CA ILE A 232 -2.98 20.04 10.32
C ILE A 232 -4.15 19.83 11.28
N GLY A 233 -4.29 20.71 12.28
CA GLY A 233 -5.41 20.66 13.23
C GLY A 233 -6.77 20.78 12.55
N GLN A 234 -6.90 21.66 11.55
CA GLN A 234 -8.14 21.79 10.77
C GLN A 234 -8.39 20.56 9.92
N THR A 235 -7.36 20.03 9.26
CA THR A 235 -7.48 18.83 8.43
C THR A 235 -7.92 17.61 9.24
N LEU A 236 -7.42 17.46 10.47
CA LEU A 236 -7.90 16.44 11.40
C LEU A 236 -9.40 16.58 11.70
N ARG A 237 -9.87 17.79 12.01
CA ARG A 237 -11.29 18.05 12.29
C ARG A 237 -12.18 17.77 11.09
N ASP A 238 -11.71 18.15 9.90
CA ASP A 238 -12.38 17.88 8.63
C ASP A 238 -12.48 16.37 8.36
N LEU A 239 -11.39 15.64 8.56
CA LEU A 239 -11.35 14.17 8.43
C LEU A 239 -12.35 13.50 9.38
N ILE A 240 -12.34 13.87 10.66
CA ILE A 240 -13.27 13.32 11.66
C ILE A 240 -14.72 13.64 11.26
N SER A 241 -14.98 14.84 10.74
CA SER A 241 -16.32 15.24 10.29
C SER A 241 -16.80 14.37 9.12
N TYR A 242 -15.93 14.03 8.17
CA TYR A 242 -16.24 13.09 7.09
C TYR A 242 -16.55 11.68 7.63
N VAL A 243 -15.70 11.15 8.51
CA VAL A 243 -15.89 9.80 9.06
C VAL A 243 -17.22 9.69 9.82
N GLU A 244 -17.56 10.69 10.63
CA GLU A 244 -18.84 10.73 11.37
C GLU A 244 -20.06 10.93 10.46
N ARG A 245 -19.92 11.71 9.38
CA ARG A 245 -21.03 12.03 8.48
C ARG A 245 -21.33 10.91 7.49
N ASP A 246 -20.30 10.36 6.86
CA ASP A 246 -20.44 9.48 5.69
C ASP A 246 -20.15 8.01 6.01
N LEU A 247 -19.16 7.73 6.87
CA LEU A 247 -18.76 6.35 7.19
C LEU A 247 -19.44 5.79 8.43
N ARG A 248 -20.02 6.60 9.31
CA ARG A 248 -20.71 6.09 10.51
C ARG A 248 -22.06 5.48 10.15
N HIS A 249 -22.29 4.26 10.61
CA HIS A 249 -23.58 3.61 10.43
C HIS A 249 -24.62 4.18 11.42
N SER A 250 -25.43 5.13 10.96
CA SER A 250 -26.38 5.90 11.78
C SER A 250 -27.39 5.07 12.59
N LYS A 251 -27.86 3.94 12.06
CA LYS A 251 -28.89 3.10 12.72
C LYS A 251 -28.37 2.02 13.69
N HIS A 252 -27.21 1.43 13.39
CA HIS A 252 -26.72 0.24 14.08
C HIS A 252 -25.39 0.46 14.83
N GLY A 253 -24.81 1.67 14.74
CA GLY A 253 -23.47 1.94 15.26
C GLY A 253 -22.38 1.28 14.41
N GLY A 254 -21.12 1.54 14.75
CA GLY A 254 -19.98 1.12 13.93
C GLY A 254 -19.80 1.98 12.67
N PHE A 255 -18.92 1.54 11.79
CA PHE A 255 -18.50 2.27 10.60
C PHE A 255 -18.49 1.36 9.37
N TYR A 256 -18.87 1.90 8.22
CA TYR A 256 -18.66 1.28 6.91
C TYR A 256 -17.16 1.24 6.60
N CYS A 257 -16.72 0.23 5.84
CA CYS A 257 -15.30 0.05 5.53
C CYS A 257 -14.76 1.06 4.51
N ALA A 258 -15.60 1.61 3.64
CA ALA A 258 -15.18 2.48 2.55
C ALA A 258 -16.34 3.28 1.91
N GLU A 259 -15.97 4.31 1.15
CA GLU A 259 -16.75 4.97 0.10
C GLU A 259 -16.11 4.65 -1.27
N ASP A 260 -16.90 4.15 -2.22
CA ASP A 260 -16.43 3.72 -3.55
C ASP A 260 -16.07 4.93 -4.44
N ALA A 261 -15.13 4.75 -5.37
CA ALA A 261 -14.76 5.76 -6.36
C ALA A 261 -15.80 5.88 -7.49
N ASP A 262 -16.57 4.82 -7.73
CA ASP A 262 -17.50 4.75 -8.85
C ASP A 262 -18.78 5.56 -8.62
N SER A 263 -19.21 6.27 -9.67
CA SER A 263 -20.56 6.84 -9.70
C SER A 263 -21.60 5.74 -9.92
N LEU A 264 -22.80 5.92 -9.35
CA LEU A 264 -23.93 5.03 -9.59
C LEU A 264 -24.25 4.93 -11.08
N SER A 265 -24.05 3.75 -11.67
CA SER A 265 -24.41 3.49 -13.06
C SER A 265 -25.93 3.55 -13.25
N LYS A 266 -26.41 4.34 -14.20
CA LYS A 266 -27.82 4.32 -14.61
C LYS A 266 -28.05 3.26 -15.67
N LYS A 267 -29.29 2.74 -15.73
CA LYS A 267 -29.70 1.63 -16.61
C LYS A 267 -29.40 1.85 -18.12
N ASN A 268 -29.16 3.10 -18.54
CA ASN A 268 -28.91 3.48 -19.93
C ASN A 268 -27.48 4.00 -20.18
N ASP A 269 -26.59 3.93 -19.19
CA ASP A 269 -25.21 4.38 -19.40
C ASP A 269 -24.50 3.40 -20.34
N LYS A 270 -24.01 3.92 -21.47
CA LYS A 270 -23.33 3.13 -22.50
C LYS A 270 -21.89 2.78 -22.11
N GLN A 271 -21.34 3.45 -21.11
CA GLN A 271 -20.06 3.21 -20.47
C GLN A 271 -20.18 3.60 -18.99
N LYS A 272 -19.40 2.96 -18.13
CA LYS A 272 -19.09 3.51 -16.80
C LYS A 272 -18.24 4.77 -16.97
#